data_AF-A0A7C5EDW2-F1
#
_entry.id   AF-A0A7C5EDW2-F1
#
_cell.length_a   1.000
_cell.length_b   1.000
_cell.length_c   1.000
_cell.angle_alpha   90.00
_cell.angle_beta   90.00
_cell.angle_gamma   90.00
#
_symmetry.space_group_name_H-M   'P 1'
#
loop_
_entity.id
_entity.type
_entity.pdbx_description
1 polymer ?
#
loop_
_entity_poly.entity_id
_entity_poly.type
_entity_poly.pdbx_seq_one_letter_code
_entity_poly.pdbx_strand_id
1 'polypeptide(L)'
;MLEIDWIDADWPSQVTDGYGAVRQPLSALFELSDEKGKPALIYVDENLDDEDAAEKHEAKLFGAEDLVIGSRFFRCFRIEAESVTDEAVRKEYLKKLPAFILLDPRGNEVARINGRTSARRLFSSMAKAYKASVGGNLKKSVGRIVKLLRDLEKAEDRMANAKRAHADATARLEKKRSARNAKRVKDKEKALEIARKEFEALRAKVDELARPRPAKKA
;
A
#
# COMPACT_ATOMS: atom_id res chain seq x y z
N MET A 1 -1.93 -9.54 -6.73
CA MET A 1 -0.63 -8.93 -6.39
C MET A 1 -0.94 -7.67 -5.59
N LEU A 2 -0.21 -7.34 -4.53
CA LEU A 2 -0.42 -6.05 -3.88
C LEU A 2 0.14 -4.97 -4.82
N GLU A 3 -0.61 -3.90 -5.05
CA GLU A 3 -0.21 -2.76 -5.87
C GLU A 3 -0.25 -1.47 -5.05
N ILE A 4 0.49 -0.47 -5.51
CA ILE A 4 0.45 0.88 -4.93
C ILE A 4 -0.76 1.61 -5.50
N ASP A 5 -1.52 2.23 -4.62
CA ASP A 5 -2.72 2.99 -4.97
C ASP A 5 -2.31 4.41 -5.38
N TRP A 6 -1.99 4.58 -6.66
CA TRP A 6 -1.56 5.85 -7.23
C TRP A 6 -2.76 6.75 -7.54
N ILE A 7 -2.64 8.02 -7.17
CA ILE A 7 -3.52 9.09 -7.63
C ILE A 7 -2.75 9.84 -8.71
N ASP A 8 -3.20 9.72 -9.96
CA ASP A 8 -2.67 10.52 -11.05
C ASP A 8 -3.01 11.99 -10.82
N ALA A 9 -2.01 12.86 -10.91
CA ALA A 9 -2.16 14.28 -10.63
C ALA A 9 -1.22 15.12 -11.51
N ASP A 10 -1.66 16.35 -11.79
CA ASP A 10 -0.80 17.36 -12.39
C ASP A 10 0.06 18.06 -11.33
N TRP A 11 1.11 18.72 -11.79
CA TRP A 11 1.86 19.61 -10.90
C TRP A 11 0.94 20.75 -10.41
N PRO A 12 0.85 20.98 -9.08
CA PRO A 12 -0.08 21.96 -8.55
C PRO A 12 0.29 23.37 -9.04
N SER A 13 -0.64 23.98 -9.76
CA SER A 13 -0.54 25.33 -10.29
C SER A 13 -1.90 26.03 -10.18
N GLN A 14 -1.88 27.35 -10.05
CA GLN A 14 -3.11 28.16 -10.04
C GLN A 14 -3.03 29.20 -11.15
N VAL A 15 -3.96 29.18 -12.08
CA VAL A 15 -4.09 30.23 -13.09
C VAL A 15 -4.65 31.48 -12.42
N THR A 16 -3.93 32.59 -12.49
CA THR A 16 -4.39 33.89 -12.01
C THR A 16 -4.70 34.77 -13.22
N ASP A 17 -5.90 35.36 -13.28
CA ASP A 17 -6.33 36.19 -14.42
C ASP A 17 -5.28 37.27 -14.73
N GLY A 18 -4.75 37.23 -15.96
CA GLY A 18 -3.76 38.18 -16.46
C GLY A 18 -2.29 37.90 -16.12
N TYR A 19 -1.97 36.90 -15.28
CA TYR A 19 -0.60 36.63 -14.82
C TYR A 19 -0.07 35.22 -15.13
N GLY A 20 -0.85 34.38 -15.81
CA GLY A 20 -0.46 33.01 -16.14
C GLY A 20 -0.57 32.06 -14.94
N ALA A 21 -0.02 30.85 -15.09
CA ALA A 21 -0.02 29.83 -14.03
C ALA A 21 1.02 30.18 -12.95
N VAL A 22 0.56 30.39 -11.72
CA VAL A 22 1.39 30.62 -10.54
C VAL A 22 1.65 29.28 -9.85
N ARG A 23 2.93 29.02 -9.53
CA ARG A 23 3.38 27.82 -8.83
C ARG A 23 2.71 27.72 -7.45
N GLN A 24 2.06 26.59 -7.18
CA GLN A 24 1.57 26.23 -5.85
C GLN A 24 2.55 25.29 -5.14
N PRO A 25 2.54 25.24 -3.79
CA PRO A 25 3.33 24.26 -3.06
C PRO A 25 2.82 22.84 -3.34
N LEU A 26 3.72 21.85 -3.30
CA LEU A 26 3.34 20.43 -3.46
C LEU A 26 2.32 19.94 -2.43
N SER A 27 2.20 20.63 -1.31
CA SER A 27 1.18 20.38 -0.30
C SER A 27 -0.25 20.57 -0.82
N ALA A 28 -0.45 21.32 -1.91
CA ALA A 28 -1.77 21.47 -2.54
C ALA A 28 -2.32 20.14 -3.07
N LEU A 29 -1.45 19.19 -3.42
CA LEU A 29 -1.87 17.81 -3.77
C LEU A 29 -2.65 17.13 -2.63
N PHE A 30 -2.52 17.62 -1.40
CA PHE A 30 -3.21 17.03 -0.26
C PHE A 30 -4.72 17.25 -0.32
N GLU A 31 -5.19 18.19 -1.13
CA GLU A 31 -6.61 18.45 -1.35
C GLU A 31 -7.25 17.38 -2.25
N LEU A 32 -6.44 16.68 -3.06
CA LEU A 32 -6.88 15.58 -3.93
C LEU A 32 -7.12 14.27 -3.18
N SER A 33 -6.84 14.21 -1.88
CA SER A 33 -6.98 13.01 -1.06
C SER A 33 -7.61 13.30 0.29
N ASP A 34 -8.68 12.57 0.59
CA ASP A 34 -9.42 12.68 1.86
C ASP A 34 -8.63 12.14 3.07
N GLU A 35 -7.48 11.50 2.86
CA GLU A 35 -6.74 10.76 3.89
C GLU A 35 -5.92 11.65 4.83
N LYS A 36 -6.57 12.41 5.71
CA LYS A 36 -5.93 13.36 6.65
C LYS A 36 -4.84 12.71 7.52
N GLY A 37 -3.75 13.44 7.73
CA GLY A 37 -2.67 13.05 8.65
C GLY A 37 -1.64 12.05 8.11
N LYS A 38 -1.80 11.56 6.87
CA LYS A 38 -0.78 10.75 6.20
C LYS A 38 0.27 11.62 5.51
N PRO A 39 1.56 11.22 5.54
CA PRO A 39 2.58 11.79 4.65
C PRO A 39 2.26 11.47 3.18
N ALA A 40 2.95 12.12 2.25
CA ALA A 40 2.80 11.85 0.82
C ALA A 40 4.09 11.31 0.19
N LEU A 41 3.91 10.44 -0.80
CA LEU A 41 4.91 9.96 -1.72
C LEU A 41 4.50 10.43 -3.11
N ILE A 42 5.27 11.33 -3.70
CA ILE A 42 5.06 11.82 -5.06
C ILE A 42 6.12 11.15 -5.93
N TYR A 43 5.65 10.44 -6.95
CA TYR A 43 6.47 9.84 -7.99
C TYR A 43 6.31 10.67 -9.26
N VAL A 44 7.39 11.30 -9.70
CA VAL A 44 7.43 11.96 -11.00
C VAL A 44 8.08 11.02 -11.98
N ASP A 45 7.25 10.58 -12.91
CA ASP A 45 7.60 9.55 -13.87
C ASP A 45 8.56 10.08 -14.93
N GLU A 46 9.43 9.19 -15.42
CA GLU A 46 10.31 9.48 -16.52
C GLU A 46 9.58 9.14 -17.83
N ASN A 47 9.47 10.09 -18.76
CA ASN A 47 9.14 9.71 -20.13
C ASN A 47 10.41 9.08 -20.73
N LEU A 48 10.55 7.76 -20.55
CA LEU A 48 11.68 6.99 -21.06
C LEU A 48 11.42 6.66 -22.52
N ASP A 49 12.39 6.98 -23.40
CA ASP A 49 12.38 6.54 -24.80
C ASP A 49 12.38 4.99 -24.94
N ASP A 50 12.69 4.27 -23.85
CA ASP A 50 12.70 2.80 -23.76
C ASP A 50 11.68 2.35 -22.69
N GLU A 51 10.44 2.14 -23.14
CA GLU A 51 9.30 1.71 -22.32
C GLU A 51 9.59 0.40 -21.55
N ASP A 52 10.30 -0.55 -22.17
CA ASP A 52 10.64 -1.84 -21.57
C ASP A 52 11.56 -1.67 -20.36
N ALA A 53 12.53 -0.75 -20.44
CA ALA A 53 13.46 -0.48 -19.34
C ALA A 53 12.76 0.25 -18.19
N ALA A 54 11.81 1.12 -18.49
CA ALA A 54 10.96 1.82 -17.53
C ALA A 54 10.12 0.82 -16.72
N GLU A 55 9.35 -0.01 -17.43
CA GLU A 55 8.45 -0.98 -16.84
C GLU A 55 9.21 -1.99 -15.97
N LYS A 56 10.35 -2.49 -16.42
CA LYS A 56 11.21 -3.39 -15.62
C LYS A 56 11.74 -2.71 -14.36
N HIS A 57 12.05 -1.41 -14.42
CA HIS A 57 12.50 -0.67 -13.23
C HIS A 57 11.36 -0.51 -12.23
N GLU A 58 10.19 -0.08 -12.69
CA GLU A 58 8.99 0.08 -11.87
C GLU A 58 8.55 -1.25 -11.26
N ALA A 59 8.47 -2.32 -12.05
CA ALA A 59 8.13 -3.65 -11.56
C ALA A 59 9.09 -4.14 -10.48
N LYS A 60 10.40 -3.86 -10.63
CA LYS A 60 11.40 -4.21 -9.60
C LYS A 60 11.28 -3.34 -8.35
N LEU A 61 10.99 -2.05 -8.51
CA LEU A 61 10.93 -1.09 -7.42
C LEU A 61 9.64 -1.23 -6.61
N PHE A 62 8.51 -1.20 -7.31
CA PHE A 62 7.17 -1.29 -6.77
C PHE A 62 6.68 -2.73 -6.59
N GLY A 63 7.39 -3.74 -7.09
CA GLY A 63 7.14 -5.15 -6.74
C GLY A 63 7.71 -5.57 -5.38
N ALA A 64 8.48 -4.70 -4.70
CA ALA A 64 9.01 -5.00 -3.38
C ALA A 64 7.90 -4.95 -2.31
N GLU A 65 7.60 -6.09 -1.69
CA GLU A 65 6.51 -6.26 -0.71
C GLU A 65 6.50 -5.18 0.39
N ASP A 66 7.66 -4.90 1.00
CA ASP A 66 7.79 -3.89 2.05
C ASP A 66 7.38 -2.49 1.57
N LEU A 67 7.66 -2.17 0.31
CA LEU A 67 7.39 -0.86 -0.27
C LEU A 67 5.90 -0.72 -0.61
N VAL A 68 5.28 -1.76 -1.15
CA VAL A 68 3.84 -1.77 -1.42
C VAL A 68 3.02 -1.72 -0.14
N ILE A 69 3.41 -2.48 0.89
CA ILE A 69 2.72 -2.41 2.19
C ILE A 69 3.01 -1.05 2.84
N GLY A 70 4.24 -0.54 2.70
CA GLY A 70 4.64 0.77 3.19
C GLY A 70 3.83 1.91 2.55
N SER A 71 3.49 1.81 1.27
CA SER A 71 2.79 2.87 0.53
C SER A 71 1.37 3.11 1.05
N ARG A 72 0.74 2.12 1.69
CA ARG A 72 -0.59 2.27 2.34
C ARG A 72 -0.61 3.29 3.49
N PHE A 73 0.57 3.60 4.04
CA PHE A 73 0.74 4.65 5.05
C PHE A 73 0.97 6.04 4.46
N PHE A 74 0.97 6.17 3.13
CA PHE A 74 1.23 7.39 2.39
C PHE A 74 0.07 7.67 1.43
N ARG A 75 -0.09 8.95 1.11
CA ARG A 75 -0.84 9.37 -0.08
C ARG A 75 0.13 9.26 -1.26
N CYS A 76 -0.17 8.41 -2.23
CA CYS A 76 0.73 8.15 -3.34
C CYS A 76 0.24 8.89 -4.58
N PHE A 77 1.04 9.82 -5.10
CA PHE A 77 0.72 10.59 -6.29
C PHE A 77 1.67 10.23 -7.43
N ARG A 78 1.14 10.03 -8.63
CA ARG A 78 1.94 9.90 -9.86
C ARG A 78 1.76 11.17 -10.68
N ILE A 79 2.87 11.76 -11.12
CA ILE A 79 2.88 12.97 -11.94
C ILE A 79 3.74 12.67 -13.17
N GLU A 80 3.21 12.93 -14.35
CA GLU A 80 3.99 12.84 -15.58
C GLU A 80 4.96 14.03 -15.66
N ALA A 81 6.24 13.79 -15.95
CA ALA A 81 7.23 14.89 -16.03
C ALA A 81 6.85 15.96 -17.06
N GLU A 82 6.10 15.61 -18.10
CA GLU A 82 5.63 16.53 -19.15
C GLU A 82 4.58 17.53 -18.66
N SER A 83 3.76 17.14 -17.66
CA SER A 83 2.78 18.04 -17.03
C SER A 83 3.45 19.20 -16.28
N VAL A 84 4.75 19.07 -15.95
CA VAL A 84 5.51 20.09 -15.22
C VAL A 84 6.05 21.13 -16.20
N THR A 85 5.23 22.12 -16.54
CA THR A 85 5.57 23.15 -17.54
C THR A 85 6.54 24.22 -17.03
N ASP A 86 6.60 24.46 -15.72
CA ASP A 86 7.48 25.46 -15.11
C ASP A 86 8.96 25.00 -15.13
N GLU A 87 9.79 25.71 -15.90
CA GLU A 87 11.22 25.40 -16.06
C GLU A 87 12.01 25.49 -14.75
N ALA A 88 11.66 26.42 -13.86
CA ALA A 88 12.32 26.55 -12.57
C ALA A 88 12.01 25.33 -11.67
N VAL A 89 10.78 24.86 -11.70
CA VAL A 89 10.37 23.62 -11.00
C VAL A 89 11.10 22.42 -11.57
N ARG A 90 11.17 22.28 -12.91
CA ARG A 90 11.91 21.19 -13.55
C ARG A 90 13.38 21.19 -13.12
N LYS A 91 14.02 22.37 -13.10
CA LYS A 91 15.42 22.52 -12.65
C LYS A 91 15.60 22.21 -11.16
N GLU A 92 14.61 22.50 -10.33
CA GLU A 92 14.67 22.27 -8.90
C GLU A 92 14.43 20.79 -8.54
N TYR A 93 13.31 20.22 -9.01
CA TYR A 93 12.82 18.90 -8.62
C TYR A 93 13.21 17.80 -9.61
N LEU A 94 13.24 18.10 -10.91
CA LEU A 94 13.35 17.10 -11.97
C LEU A 94 14.74 17.08 -12.63
N LYS A 95 15.80 17.34 -11.85
CA LYS A 95 17.18 17.32 -12.35
C LYS A 95 17.57 15.99 -12.99
N LYS A 96 17.03 14.88 -12.47
CA LYS A 96 17.18 13.52 -12.98
C LYS A 96 15.86 12.79 -12.73
N LEU A 97 15.37 12.10 -13.74
CA LEU A 97 14.17 11.28 -13.66
C LEU A 97 14.54 9.79 -13.54
N PRO A 98 13.64 8.96 -13.00
CA PRO A 98 12.44 9.36 -12.25
C PRO A 98 12.80 10.13 -10.97
N ALA A 99 11.84 10.88 -10.41
CA ALA A 99 12.02 11.58 -9.15
C ALA A 99 11.00 11.14 -8.09
N PHE A 100 11.46 11.02 -6.84
CA PHE A 100 10.62 10.70 -5.69
C PHE A 100 10.71 11.81 -4.67
N ILE A 101 9.58 12.40 -4.32
CA ILE A 101 9.48 13.48 -3.35
C ILE A 101 8.59 12.99 -2.20
N LEU A 102 9.10 13.09 -0.98
CA LEU A 102 8.39 12.66 0.22
C LEU A 102 8.08 13.86 1.10
N LEU A 103 6.80 14.04 1.38
CA LEU A 103 6.30 15.11 2.22
C LEU A 103 5.83 14.56 3.57
N ASP A 104 5.99 15.34 4.63
CA ASP A 104 5.31 15.09 5.89
C ASP A 104 3.80 15.46 5.77
N PRO A 105 2.95 15.17 6.77
CA PRO A 105 1.52 15.48 6.73
C PRO A 105 1.20 16.97 6.80
N ARG A 106 2.21 17.82 7.05
CA ARG A 106 2.09 19.27 7.00
C ARG A 106 2.47 19.82 5.62
N GLY A 107 2.91 18.95 4.70
CA GLY A 107 3.33 19.33 3.36
C GLY A 107 4.80 19.74 3.25
N ASN A 108 5.60 19.59 4.31
CA ASN A 108 7.03 19.89 4.23
C ASN A 108 7.80 18.74 3.59
N GLU A 109 8.75 19.07 2.73
CA GLU A 109 9.62 18.09 2.13
C GLU A 109 10.59 17.48 3.16
N VAL A 110 10.53 16.16 3.32
CA VAL A 110 11.41 15.40 4.22
C VAL A 110 12.56 14.75 3.47
N ALA A 111 12.31 14.29 2.25
CA ALA A 111 13.31 13.66 1.42
C ALA A 111 12.98 13.79 -0.06
N ARG A 112 14.04 13.85 -0.87
CA ARG A 112 13.98 13.82 -2.33
C ARG A 112 15.00 12.84 -2.86
N ILE A 113 14.62 12.06 -3.87
CA ILE A 113 15.51 11.16 -4.60
C ILE A 113 15.32 11.44 -6.08
N ASN A 114 16.39 11.89 -6.74
CA ASN A 114 16.40 12.12 -8.18
C ASN A 114 17.17 10.99 -8.88
N GLY A 115 16.62 10.49 -9.97
CA GLY A 115 17.14 9.35 -10.72
C GLY A 115 16.74 7.99 -10.14
N ARG A 116 17.09 6.94 -10.91
CA ARG A 116 16.88 5.54 -10.53
C ARG A 116 17.36 5.24 -9.11
N THR A 117 16.55 4.50 -8.36
CA THR A 117 16.81 4.17 -6.96
C THR A 117 16.51 2.70 -6.67
N SER A 118 16.90 2.21 -5.49
CA SER A 118 16.53 0.88 -5.02
C SER A 118 15.33 0.94 -4.07
N ALA A 119 14.52 -0.12 -4.04
CA ALA A 119 13.38 -0.23 -3.13
C ALA A 119 13.77 0.00 -1.66
N ARG A 120 14.93 -0.53 -1.25
CA ARG A 120 15.48 -0.32 0.10
C ARG A 120 15.75 1.15 0.41
N ARG A 121 16.29 1.90 -0.56
CA ARG A 121 16.59 3.32 -0.38
C ARG A 121 15.30 4.14 -0.32
N LEU A 122 14.36 3.89 -1.22
CA LEU A 122 13.06 4.55 -1.22
C LEU A 122 12.27 4.27 0.08
N PHE A 123 12.20 3.00 0.50
CA PHE A 123 11.58 2.60 1.75
C PHE A 123 12.22 3.24 2.98
N SER A 124 13.54 3.41 2.98
CA SER A 124 14.25 4.11 4.07
C SER A 124 13.86 5.59 4.14
N SER A 125 13.64 6.24 2.99
CA SER A 125 13.16 7.63 2.93
C SER A 125 11.69 7.74 3.34
N MET A 126 10.84 6.78 2.95
CA MET A 126 9.48 6.64 3.49
C MET A 126 9.51 6.52 5.01
N ALA A 127 10.37 5.67 5.58
CA ALA A 127 10.46 5.54 7.03
C ALA A 127 10.82 6.85 7.74
N LYS A 128 11.60 7.74 7.12
CA LYS A 128 11.90 9.08 7.66
C LYS A 128 10.66 9.98 7.65
N ALA A 129 9.95 10.07 6.53
CA ALA A 129 8.72 10.86 6.41
C ALA A 129 7.61 10.35 7.36
N TYR A 130 7.50 9.03 7.51
CA TYR A 130 6.57 8.41 8.47
C TYR A 130 6.96 8.69 9.93
N LYS A 131 8.25 8.75 10.25
CA LYS A 131 8.70 9.08 11.61
C LYS A 131 8.36 10.53 11.98
N ALA A 132 8.48 11.46 11.02
CA ALA A 132 8.16 12.87 11.21
C ALA A 132 6.66 13.13 11.47
N SER A 133 5.78 12.27 10.96
CA SER A 133 4.32 12.39 11.08
C SER A 133 3.76 11.84 12.38
N VAL A 134 3.93 10.54 12.61
CA VAL A 134 3.19 9.78 13.62
C VAL A 134 4.07 9.45 14.84
N GLY A 135 5.36 9.84 14.83
CA GLY A 135 6.34 9.42 15.84
C GLY A 135 6.57 7.89 15.88
N GLY A 136 6.09 7.18 14.85
CA GLY A 136 6.10 5.73 14.75
C GLY A 136 7.33 5.16 14.04
N ASN A 137 7.35 3.84 13.90
CA ASN A 137 8.37 3.12 13.15
C ASN A 137 7.70 2.37 12.00
N LEU A 138 7.84 2.88 10.77
CA LEU A 138 7.24 2.31 9.57
C LEU A 138 7.58 0.82 9.41
N LYS A 139 8.85 0.45 9.63
CA LYS A 139 9.31 -0.95 9.53
C LYS A 139 8.57 -1.87 10.51
N LYS A 140 8.29 -1.40 11.74
CA LYS A 140 7.49 -2.17 12.70
C LYS A 140 6.03 -2.30 12.25
N SER A 141 5.44 -1.26 11.67
CA SER A 141 4.08 -1.30 11.14
C SER A 141 3.96 -2.28 9.97
N VAL A 142 4.86 -2.17 9.00
CA VAL A 142 4.93 -3.08 7.84
C VAL A 142 5.16 -4.52 8.29
N GLY A 143 6.11 -4.76 9.19
CA GLY A 143 6.36 -6.11 9.72
C GLY A 143 5.15 -6.73 10.43
N ARG A 144 4.27 -5.93 11.05
CA ARG A 144 3.00 -6.41 11.63
C ARG A 144 2.01 -6.82 10.54
N ILE A 145 1.88 -6.03 9.47
CA ILE A 145 1.00 -6.35 8.35
C ILE A 145 1.50 -7.61 7.62
N VAL A 146 2.79 -7.69 7.29
CA VAL A 146 3.39 -8.89 6.67
C VAL A 146 3.11 -10.14 7.51
N LYS A 147 3.27 -10.05 8.84
CA LYS A 147 2.93 -11.17 9.72
C LYS A 147 1.46 -11.56 9.63
N LEU A 148 0.55 -10.59 9.62
CA LEU A 148 -0.88 -10.85 9.51
C LEU A 148 -1.27 -11.45 8.17
N LEU A 149 -0.67 -11.01 7.06
CA LEU A 149 -0.87 -11.60 5.74
C LEU A 149 -0.47 -13.07 5.74
N ARG A 150 0.70 -13.41 6.30
CA ARG A 150 1.14 -14.81 6.46
C ARG A 150 0.22 -15.63 7.37
N ASP A 151 -0.30 -15.02 8.42
CA ASP A 151 -1.24 -15.69 9.32
C ASP A 151 -2.60 -15.91 8.62
N LEU A 152 -3.01 -15.00 7.73
CA LEU A 152 -4.22 -15.12 6.90
C LEU A 152 -4.09 -16.22 5.85
N GLU A 153 -2.95 -16.31 5.15
CA GLU A 153 -2.64 -17.43 4.23
C GLU A 153 -2.74 -18.78 4.95
N LYS A 154 -2.14 -18.89 6.14
CA LYS A 154 -2.24 -20.12 6.95
C LYS A 154 -3.67 -20.43 7.38
N ALA A 155 -4.48 -19.41 7.69
CA ALA A 155 -5.88 -19.59 8.04
C ALA A 155 -6.70 -20.05 6.83
N GLU A 156 -6.41 -19.54 5.64
CA GLU A 156 -7.02 -19.97 4.38
C GLU A 156 -6.70 -21.43 4.07
N ASP A 157 -5.44 -21.85 4.21
CA ASP A 157 -5.03 -23.25 4.06
C ASP A 157 -5.77 -24.17 5.04
N ARG A 158 -5.91 -23.76 6.30
CA ARG A 158 -6.68 -24.51 7.30
C ARG A 158 -8.15 -24.61 6.92
N MET A 159 -8.75 -23.52 6.45
CA MET A 159 -10.15 -23.50 6.00
C MET A 159 -10.34 -24.43 4.78
N ALA A 160 -9.45 -24.37 3.80
CA ALA A 160 -9.49 -25.25 2.63
C ALA A 160 -9.37 -26.73 3.03
N ASN A 161 -8.44 -27.06 3.93
CA ASN A 161 -8.27 -28.42 4.46
C ASN A 161 -9.48 -28.89 5.27
N ALA A 162 -10.06 -28.04 6.11
CA ALA A 162 -11.28 -28.35 6.87
C ALA A 162 -12.48 -28.58 5.93
N LYS A 163 -12.62 -27.77 4.88
CA LYS A 163 -13.67 -27.91 3.86
C LYS A 163 -13.55 -29.25 3.12
N ARG A 164 -12.34 -29.64 2.69
CA ARG A 164 -12.07 -30.95 2.10
C ARG A 164 -12.41 -32.09 3.05
N ALA A 165 -11.95 -32.01 4.30
CA ALA A 165 -12.21 -33.05 5.30
C ALA A 165 -13.71 -33.19 5.64
N HIS A 166 -14.45 -32.08 5.65
CA HIS A 166 -15.90 -32.08 5.82
C HIS A 166 -16.61 -32.73 4.63
N ALA A 167 -16.21 -32.39 3.40
CA ALA A 167 -16.74 -33.00 2.18
C ALA A 167 -16.49 -34.52 2.16
N ASP A 168 -15.28 -34.97 2.47
CA ASP A 168 -14.93 -36.39 2.55
C ASP A 168 -15.74 -37.15 3.63
N ALA A 169 -15.95 -36.51 4.79
CA ALA A 169 -16.77 -37.09 5.85
C ALA A 169 -18.24 -37.22 5.43
N THR A 170 -18.76 -36.22 4.72
CA THR A 170 -20.14 -36.21 4.20
C THR A 170 -20.32 -37.30 3.16
N ALA A 171 -19.41 -37.41 2.17
CA ALA A 171 -19.43 -38.47 1.16
C ALA A 171 -19.33 -39.89 1.78
N ARG A 172 -18.55 -40.06 2.85
CA ARG A 172 -18.48 -41.32 3.59
C ARG A 172 -19.78 -41.64 4.34
N LEU A 173 -20.45 -40.64 4.89
CA LEU A 173 -21.74 -40.81 5.56
C LEU A 173 -22.83 -41.22 4.56
N GLU A 174 -22.84 -40.63 3.37
CA GLU A 174 -23.76 -40.99 2.27
C GLU A 174 -23.56 -42.45 1.84
N LYS A 175 -22.30 -42.88 1.66
CA LYS A 175 -21.97 -44.27 1.29
C LYS A 175 -22.28 -45.27 2.40
N LYS A 176 -22.05 -44.90 3.67
CA LYS A 176 -22.26 -45.78 4.83
C LYS A 176 -22.84 -44.99 6.00
N ARG A 177 -24.17 -45.02 6.08
CA ARG A 177 -24.92 -44.40 7.18
C ARG A 177 -24.61 -45.12 8.49
N SER A 178 -23.86 -44.47 9.36
CA SER A 178 -23.55 -44.98 10.70
C SER A 178 -23.43 -43.81 11.69
N ALA A 179 -23.80 -44.04 12.95
CA ALA A 179 -23.68 -43.04 14.02
C ALA A 179 -22.25 -42.50 14.15
N ARG A 180 -21.24 -43.37 13.94
CA ARG A 180 -19.83 -42.99 13.93
C ARG A 180 -19.51 -41.99 12.81
N ASN A 181 -20.00 -42.22 11.60
CA ASN A 181 -19.80 -41.31 10.48
C ASN A 181 -20.56 -39.98 10.67
N ALA A 182 -21.78 -40.02 11.23
CA ALA A 182 -22.55 -38.82 11.53
C ALA A 182 -21.84 -37.94 12.57
N LYS A 183 -21.25 -38.55 13.61
CA LYS A 183 -20.40 -37.83 14.57
C LYS A 183 -19.19 -37.19 13.89
N ARG A 184 -18.49 -37.91 12.99
CA ARG A 184 -17.34 -37.36 12.26
C ARG A 184 -17.70 -36.15 11.39
N VAL A 185 -18.87 -36.15 10.73
CA VAL A 185 -19.35 -34.98 9.97
C VAL A 185 -19.51 -33.79 10.90
N LYS A 186 -20.24 -33.95 12.02
CA LYS A 186 -20.41 -32.88 13.02
C LYS A 186 -19.09 -32.34 13.57
N ASP A 187 -18.13 -33.22 13.85
CA ASP A 187 -16.81 -32.81 14.35
C ASP A 187 -16.03 -32.00 13.29
N LYS A 188 -16.12 -32.38 12.01
CA LYS A 188 -15.48 -31.65 10.90
C LYS A 188 -16.20 -30.36 10.54
N GLU A 189 -17.52 -30.31 10.69
CA GLU A 189 -18.33 -29.11 10.51
C GLU A 189 -17.95 -28.04 11.54
N LYS A 190 -17.83 -28.42 12.82
CA LYS A 190 -17.33 -27.52 13.88
C LYS A 190 -15.91 -27.02 13.59
N ALA A 191 -15.03 -27.90 13.11
CA ALA A 191 -13.66 -27.51 12.76
C ALA A 191 -13.64 -26.51 11.58
N LEU A 192 -14.52 -26.68 10.59
CA LEU A 192 -14.69 -25.74 9.48
C LEU A 192 -15.22 -24.39 9.97
N GLU A 193 -16.20 -24.38 10.88
CA GLU A 193 -16.74 -23.16 11.46
C GLU A 193 -15.67 -22.37 12.25
N ILE A 194 -14.85 -23.06 13.05
CA ILE A 194 -13.74 -22.45 13.80
C ILE A 194 -12.72 -21.83 12.82
N ALA A 195 -12.29 -22.59 11.80
CA ALA A 195 -11.34 -22.10 10.80
C ALA A 195 -11.89 -20.86 10.04
N ARG A 196 -13.19 -20.86 9.72
CA ARG A 196 -13.85 -19.71 9.09
C ARG A 196 -13.85 -18.48 9.99
N LYS A 197 -14.20 -18.63 11.28
CA LYS A 197 -14.18 -17.52 12.25
C LYS A 197 -12.77 -16.96 12.46
N GLU A 198 -11.75 -17.82 12.51
CA GLU A 198 -10.35 -17.38 12.58
C GLU A 198 -9.95 -16.56 11.35
N PHE A 199 -10.31 -17.02 10.15
CA PHE A 199 -10.04 -16.30 8.90
C PHE A 199 -10.74 -14.94 8.86
N GLU A 200 -12.03 -14.87 9.18
CA GLU A 200 -12.80 -13.62 9.21
C GLU A 200 -12.23 -12.62 10.25
N ALA A 201 -11.82 -13.12 11.43
CA ALA A 201 -11.19 -12.28 12.46
C ALA A 201 -9.82 -11.73 12.05
N LEU A 202 -9.01 -12.52 11.33
CA LEU A 202 -7.72 -12.06 10.82
C LEU A 202 -7.89 -11.04 9.70
N ARG A 203 -8.84 -11.28 8.78
CA ARG A 203 -9.19 -10.34 7.71
C ARG A 203 -9.61 -8.98 8.27
N ALA A 204 -10.48 -8.96 9.28
CA ALA A 204 -10.90 -7.73 9.94
C ALA A 204 -9.72 -6.96 10.57
N LYS A 205 -8.74 -7.66 11.15
CA LYS A 205 -7.53 -7.03 11.73
C LYS A 205 -6.61 -6.44 10.67
N VAL A 206 -6.50 -7.08 9.50
CA VAL A 206 -5.74 -6.53 8.36
C VAL A 206 -6.39 -5.22 7.90
N ASP A 207 -7.71 -5.22 7.74
CA ASP A 207 -8.47 -4.02 7.33
C ASP A 207 -8.39 -2.90 8.37
N GLU A 208 -8.42 -3.23 9.67
CA GLU A 208 -8.28 -2.24 10.75
C GLU A 208 -6.90 -1.56 10.73
N LEU A 209 -5.83 -2.32 10.51
CA LEU A 209 -4.47 -1.76 10.47
C LEU A 209 -4.17 -0.96 9.22
N ALA A 210 -4.89 -1.21 8.13
CA ALA A 210 -4.82 -0.40 6.92
C ALA A 210 -5.50 0.98 7.11
N ARG A 211 -6.40 1.13 8.10
CA ARG A 211 -7.05 2.41 8.38
C ARG A 211 -6.09 3.37 9.12
N PRO A 212 -6.02 4.65 8.74
CA PRO A 212 -5.25 5.64 9.50
C PRO A 212 -5.80 5.73 10.93
N ARG A 213 -4.93 5.55 11.92
CA ARG A 213 -5.32 5.77 13.32
C ARG A 213 -5.69 7.25 13.49
N PRO A 214 -6.79 7.58 14.18
CA PRO A 214 -7.10 8.96 14.48
C PRO A 214 -5.92 9.56 15.24
N ALA A 215 -5.47 10.73 14.81
CA ALA A 215 -4.43 11.47 15.52
C ALA A 215 -4.83 11.59 16.99
N LYS A 216 -3.96 11.12 17.90
CA LYS A 216 -4.13 11.45 19.32
C LYS A 216 -4.11 12.97 19.40
N LYS A 217 -5.22 13.58 19.83
CA LYS A 217 -5.25 15.01 20.16
C LYS A 217 -4.12 15.24 21.18
N ALA A 218 -3.13 16.02 20.77
CA ALA A 218 -2.06 16.49 21.64
C ALA A 218 -2.61 17.56 22.58
#